data_AF-A0A1G5ZTI7-F1
#
_entry.id   AF-A0A1G5ZTI7-F1
#
_cell.length_a   1.000
_cell.length_b   1.000
_cell.length_c   1.000
_cell.angle_alpha   90.00
_cell.angle_beta   90.00
_cell.angle_gamma   90.00
#
_symmetry.space_group_name_H-M   'P 1'
#
loop_
_entity.id
_entity.type
_entity.pdbx_description
1 polymer ?
#
loop_
_entity_poly.entity_id
_entity_poly.type
_entity_poly.pdbx_seq_one_letter_code
_entity_poly.pdbx_strand_id
1 'polypeptide(L)'
;MSIRDELQGIWNIYIAAYRTGDAVGCAAIFTSDAELHSPYAPPARGRAAIEALHGIWTQHATPDKTLVITQAGGSGDLAWSLAAYSEGAATGNGTSLSVFQRQVGGGWLIRMCSLNSSDPAE
;
A
#
# COMPACT_ATOMS: atom_id res chain seq x y z
N MET A 1 2.57 -3.12 21.22
CA MET A 1 3.17 -2.50 20.03
C MET A 1 2.39 -1.24 19.73
N SER A 2 2.99 -0.19 19.17
CA SER A 2 2.19 0.97 18.75
C SER A 2 1.40 0.61 17.48
N ILE A 3 0.28 1.29 17.23
CA ILE A 3 -0.46 1.09 15.97
C ILE A 3 0.43 1.37 14.75
N ARG A 4 1.34 2.33 14.85
CA ARG A 4 2.33 2.62 13.80
C ARG A 4 3.19 1.40 13.49
N ASP A 5 3.69 0.69 14.50
CA ASP A 5 4.57 -0.47 14.31
C ASP A 5 3.80 -1.65 13.69
N GLU A 6 2.56 -1.89 14.14
CA GLU A 6 1.69 -2.92 13.55
C GLU A 6 1.44 -2.66 12.06
N LEU A 7 1.06 -1.42 11.72
CA LEU A 7 0.79 -1.03 10.33
C LEU A 7 2.07 -1.01 9.48
N GLN A 8 3.22 -0.62 10.05
CA GLN A 8 4.49 -0.68 9.33
C GLN A 8 4.87 -2.13 9.02
N GLY A 9 4.56 -3.07 9.92
CA GLY A 9 4.74 -4.51 9.66
C GLY A 9 4.00 -4.98 8.41
N ILE A 10 2.76 -4.50 8.19
CA ILE A 10 1.97 -4.82 7.00
C ILE A 10 2.61 -4.24 5.74
N TRP A 11 3.07 -2.98 5.81
CA TRP A 11 3.79 -2.36 4.70
C TRP A 11 5.13 -3.05 4.39
N ASN A 12 5.81 -3.58 5.40
CA ASN A 12 7.04 -4.35 5.18
C ASN A 12 6.76 -5.65 4.40
N ILE A 13 5.64 -6.33 4.68
CA ILE A 13 5.18 -7.49 3.89
C ILE A 13 4.94 -7.07 2.44
N TYR A 14 4.22 -5.98 2.23
CA TYR A 14 3.97 -5.44 0.89
C TYR A 14 5.26 -5.10 0.13
N ILE A 15 6.21 -4.42 0.78
CA ILE A 15 7.48 -4.03 0.16
C ILE A 15 8.31 -5.25 -0.23
N ALA A 16 8.34 -6.29 0.62
CA ALA A 16 9.01 -7.54 0.30
C ALA A 16 8.42 -8.17 -0.97
N ALA A 17 7.09 -8.26 -1.06
CA ALA A 17 6.40 -8.79 -2.23
C ALA A 17 6.64 -7.94 -3.49
N TYR A 18 6.53 -6.61 -3.37
CA TYR A 18 6.71 -5.68 -4.49
C TYR A 18 8.10 -5.82 -5.12
N ARG A 19 9.15 -5.85 -4.29
CA ARG A 19 10.55 -5.96 -4.73
C ARG A 19 10.85 -7.28 -5.45
N THR A 20 10.05 -8.33 -5.24
CA THR A 20 10.22 -9.64 -5.89
C THR A 20 9.24 -9.88 -7.04
N GLY A 21 8.46 -8.88 -7.44
CA GLY A 21 7.46 -9.07 -8.50
C GLY A 21 6.19 -9.81 -8.07
N ASP A 22 6.00 -10.06 -6.77
CA ASP A 22 4.90 -10.88 -6.25
C ASP A 22 3.60 -10.08 -6.13
N ALA A 23 2.85 -10.02 -7.23
CA ALA A 23 1.55 -9.33 -7.28
C ALA A 23 0.52 -9.90 -6.29
N VAL A 24 0.54 -11.23 -6.07
CA VAL A 24 -0.36 -11.90 -5.11
C VAL A 24 -0.03 -11.46 -3.68
N GLY A 25 1.26 -11.45 -3.33
CA GLY A 25 1.75 -10.95 -2.05
C GLY A 25 1.45 -9.47 -1.83
N CYS A 26 1.54 -8.63 -2.88
CA CYS A 26 1.13 -7.23 -2.81
C CYS A 26 -0.36 -7.09 -2.50
N ALA A 27 -1.22 -7.88 -3.14
CA ALA A 27 -2.67 -7.82 -2.95
C ALA A 27 -3.13 -8.47 -1.62
N ALA A 28 -2.34 -9.36 -1.03
CA ALA A 28 -2.69 -10.09 0.18
C ALA A 28 -2.94 -9.18 1.40
N ILE A 29 -2.35 -7.98 1.43
CA ILE A 29 -2.55 -7.03 2.53
C ILE A 29 -3.86 -6.23 2.45
N PHE A 30 -4.67 -6.44 1.41
CA PHE A 30 -5.93 -5.74 1.18
C PHE A 30 -7.14 -6.61 1.55
N THR A 31 -8.24 -6.00 2.00
CA THR A 31 -9.53 -6.69 2.13
C THR A 31 -10.06 -7.13 0.77
N SER A 32 -10.98 -8.09 0.73
CA SER A 32 -11.53 -8.60 -0.54
C SER A 32 -12.26 -7.52 -1.35
N ASP A 33 -12.83 -6.53 -0.67
CA ASP A 33 -13.60 -5.39 -1.19
C ASP A 33 -12.79 -4.08 -1.23
N ALA A 34 -11.47 -4.13 -1.02
CA ALA A 34 -10.66 -2.91 -0.89
C ALA A 34 -10.61 -2.08 -2.18
N GLU A 35 -10.31 -0.79 -2.04
CA GLU A 35 -10.04 0.08 -3.19
C GLU A 35 -8.64 0.69 -3.13
N LEU A 36 -8.04 0.82 -4.31
CA LEU A 36 -6.74 1.45 -4.52
C LEU A 36 -6.89 2.55 -5.58
N HIS A 37 -6.61 3.79 -5.18
CA HIS A 37 -6.64 4.99 -6.00
C HIS A 37 -5.23 5.50 -6.19
N SER A 38 -4.84 5.80 -7.43
CA SER A 38 -3.48 6.19 -7.79
C SER A 38 -3.51 7.20 -8.92
N PRO A 39 -2.56 8.16 -8.98
CA PRO A 39 -2.41 9.02 -10.14
C PRO A 39 -1.94 8.26 -11.40
N TYR A 40 -1.45 7.03 -11.25
CA TYR A 40 -0.82 6.26 -12.33
C TYR A 40 -1.75 5.28 -13.05
N ALA A 41 -3.00 5.11 -12.59
CA ALA A 41 -3.98 4.21 -13.19
C ALA A 41 -5.42 4.51 -12.73
N PRO A 42 -6.46 4.07 -13.47
CA PRO A 42 -7.84 4.08 -12.97
C PRO A 42 -7.99 3.33 -11.64
N PRO A 43 -8.98 3.66 -10.80
CA PRO A 43 -9.19 3.00 -9.51
C PRO A 43 -9.36 1.48 -9.64
N ALA A 44 -8.58 0.71 -8.87
CA ALA A 44 -8.74 -0.73 -8.73
C ALA A 44 -9.67 -1.05 -7.56
N ARG A 45 -10.72 -1.83 -7.80
CA ARG A 45 -11.74 -2.19 -6.82
C ARG A 45 -11.81 -3.71 -6.63
N GLY A 46 -11.66 -4.14 -5.38
CA GLY A 46 -11.55 -5.53 -4.98
C GLY A 46 -10.12 -6.08 -5.13
N ARG A 47 -9.79 -7.08 -4.30
CA ARG A 47 -8.44 -7.65 -4.21
C ARG A 47 -7.90 -8.15 -5.56
N ALA A 48 -8.73 -8.79 -6.38
CA ALA A 48 -8.32 -9.31 -7.68
C ALA A 48 -7.91 -8.20 -8.67
N ALA A 49 -8.61 -7.05 -8.66
CA ALA A 49 -8.23 -5.90 -9.49
C ALA A 49 -6.93 -5.26 -8.99
N ILE A 50 -6.74 -5.22 -7.66
CA ILE A 50 -5.51 -4.73 -7.03
C ILE A 50 -4.33 -5.63 -7.37
N GLU A 51 -4.50 -6.95 -7.36
CA GLU A 51 -3.49 -7.92 -7.81
C GLU A 51 -3.08 -7.67 -9.26
N ALA A 52 -4.06 -7.57 -10.16
CA ALA A 52 -3.81 -7.31 -11.58
C ALA A 52 -3.03 -5.98 -11.79
N LEU A 53 -3.39 -4.93 -11.05
CA LEU A 53 -2.68 -3.65 -11.09
C LEU A 53 -1.22 -3.79 -10.62
N HIS A 54 -0.97 -4.52 -9.54
CA HIS A 54 0.39 -4.78 -9.07
C HIS A 54 1.18 -5.66 -10.05
N GLY A 55 0.54 -6.59 -10.76
CA GLY A 55 1.18 -7.36 -11.83
C GLY A 55 1.72 -6.51 -12.99
N ILE A 56 1.21 -5.28 -13.15
CA ILE A 56 1.75 -4.28 -14.08
C ILE A 56 2.85 -3.47 -13.38
N TRP A 57 2.57 -2.91 -12.21
CA TRP A 57 3.51 -2.01 -11.51
C TRP A 57 4.84 -2.70 -11.15
N THR A 58 4.79 -3.96 -10.73
CA THR A 58 5.99 -4.68 -10.31
C THR A 58 6.89 -5.10 -11.47
N GLN A 59 6.46 -4.97 -12.73
CA GLN A 59 7.34 -5.14 -13.90
C GLN A 59 8.49 -4.12 -13.91
N HIS A 60 8.27 -2.97 -13.25
CA HIS A 60 9.26 -1.91 -13.07
C HIS A 60 9.77 -1.84 -11.63
N ALA A 61 9.59 -2.92 -10.84
CA ALA A 61 10.04 -2.94 -9.45
C ALA A 61 11.54 -2.76 -9.34
N THR A 62 11.96 -1.87 -8.44
CA THR A 62 13.36 -1.66 -8.08
C THR A 62 13.61 -2.20 -6.67
N PRO A 63 14.83 -2.65 -6.35
CA PRO A 63 15.22 -2.98 -4.97
C PRO A 63 15.06 -1.78 -4.02
N ASP A 64 15.10 -0.56 -4.56
CA ASP A 64 15.05 0.70 -3.83
C ASP A 64 13.63 1.11 -3.43
N LYS A 65 12.59 0.37 -3.83
CA LYS A 65 11.21 0.63 -3.41
C LYS A 65 11.14 0.69 -1.89
N THR A 66 10.71 1.83 -1.34
CA THR A 66 10.48 2.01 0.10
C THR A 66 9.07 2.53 0.35
N LEU A 67 8.55 2.24 1.55
CA LEU A 67 7.33 2.83 2.06
C LEU A 67 7.41 2.89 3.60
N VAL A 68 7.44 4.10 4.14
CA VAL A 68 7.69 4.36 5.56
C VAL A 68 6.56 5.21 6.13
N ILE A 69 5.89 4.70 7.17
CA ILE A 69 4.84 5.42 7.87
C ILE A 69 5.43 6.66 8.55
N THR A 70 4.87 7.83 8.28
CA THR A 70 5.22 9.09 8.94
C THR A 70 4.24 9.40 10.07
N GLN A 71 2.95 9.08 9.88
CA GLN A 71 1.88 9.27 10.86
C GLN A 71 0.92 8.09 10.86
N ALA A 72 0.38 7.76 12.02
CA ALA A 72 -0.66 6.74 12.17
C ALA A 72 -1.57 7.03 13.35
N GLY A 73 -2.77 6.48 13.30
CA GLY A 73 -3.75 6.52 14.38
C GLY A 73 -4.79 5.42 14.21
N GLY A 74 -5.70 5.29 15.17
CA GLY A 74 -6.77 4.32 15.09
C GLY A 74 -7.83 4.48 16.18
N SER A 75 -8.98 3.88 15.94
CA SER A 75 -10.12 3.83 16.85
C SER A 75 -10.92 2.56 16.59
N GLY A 76 -11.10 1.74 17.62
CA GLY A 76 -11.79 0.45 17.51
C GLY A 76 -11.15 -0.47 16.46
N ASP A 77 -11.95 -0.89 15.48
CA ASP A 77 -11.56 -1.80 14.40
C ASP A 77 -11.08 -1.08 13.14
N LEU A 78 -10.80 0.22 13.24
CA LEU A 78 -10.23 1.03 12.16
C LEU A 78 -8.90 1.66 12.58
N ALA A 79 -7.96 1.69 11.65
CA ALA A 79 -6.71 2.42 11.78
C ALA A 79 -6.37 3.11 10.47
N TRP A 80 -5.44 4.06 10.52
CA TRP A 80 -4.94 4.75 9.33
C TRP A 80 -3.44 4.95 9.42
N SER A 81 -2.79 5.01 8.26
CA SER A 81 -1.40 5.43 8.12
C SER A 81 -1.24 6.42 6.97
N LEU A 82 -0.46 7.48 7.19
CA LEU A 82 0.18 8.25 6.14
C LEU A 82 1.61 7.74 6.01
N ALA A 83 2.01 7.33 4.81
CA ALA A 83 3.34 6.84 4.52
C ALA A 83 3.97 7.57 3.33
N ALA A 84 5.27 7.85 3.42
CA ALA A 84 6.06 8.29 2.27
C ALA A 84 6.52 7.07 1.49
N TYR A 85 6.37 7.07 0.16
CA TYR A 85 6.91 6.04 -0.72
C TYR A 85 7.95 6.63 -1.67
N SER A 86 8.90 5.80 -2.07
CA SER A 86 9.85 6.08 -3.15
C SER A 86 10.05 4.80 -3.96
N GLU A 87 10.07 4.90 -5.28
CA GLU A 87 10.37 3.78 -6.18
C GLU A 87 11.77 3.89 -6.83
N GLY A 88 12.60 4.82 -6.34
CA GLY A 88 13.86 5.22 -6.99
C GLY A 88 13.63 6.30 -8.06
N ALA A 89 14.73 6.86 -8.59
CA ALA A 89 14.72 8.04 -9.45
C ALA A 89 13.93 7.89 -10.77
N ALA A 90 13.53 6.67 -11.15
CA ALA A 90 12.89 6.38 -12.44
C ALA A 90 11.36 6.27 -12.37
N THR A 91 10.77 5.94 -11.22
CA THR A 91 9.36 5.51 -11.14
C THR A 91 8.48 6.37 -10.22
N GLY A 92 9.09 7.28 -9.46
CA GLY A 92 8.39 8.38 -8.78
C GLY A 92 8.34 8.27 -7.26
N ASN A 93 8.00 9.41 -6.63
CA ASN A 93 7.90 9.55 -5.18
C ASN A 93 6.54 10.10 -4.77
N GLY A 94 6.14 9.85 -3.53
CA GLY A 94 4.87 10.41 -3.07
C GLY A 94 4.46 9.95 -1.69
N THR A 95 3.15 10.02 -1.46
CA THR A 95 2.54 9.59 -0.21
C THR A 95 1.40 8.61 -0.47
N SER A 96 1.22 7.68 0.47
CA SER A 96 0.07 6.78 0.53
C SER A 96 -0.69 7.03 1.83
N LEU A 97 -1.97 7.33 1.71
CA LEU A 97 -2.92 7.30 2.81
C LEU A 97 -3.68 5.99 2.75
N SER A 98 -3.60 5.19 3.80
CA SER A 98 -4.29 3.91 3.88
C SER A 98 -5.14 3.80 5.14
N VAL A 99 -6.35 3.29 4.97
CA VAL A 99 -7.27 2.92 6.04
C VAL A 99 -7.27 1.40 6.17
N PHE A 100 -7.02 0.94 7.39
CA PHE A 100 -6.97 -0.47 7.74
C PHE A 100 -8.22 -0.85 8.52
N GLN A 101 -8.69 -2.06 8.28
CA GLN A 101 -9.77 -2.70 9.02
C GLN A 101 -9.24 -3.93 9.74
N ARG A 102 -9.58 -4.06 11.01
CA ARG A 102 -9.26 -5.24 11.81
C ARG A 102 -10.08 -6.43 11.32
N GLN A 103 -9.42 -7.57 11.10
CA GLN A 103 -10.09 -8.78 10.61
C GLN A 103 -10.62 -9.64 11.77
N VAL A 104 -11.61 -10.49 11.46
CA VAL A 104 -12.06 -11.54 12.41
C VAL A 104 -10.89 -12.48 12.67
N GLY A 105 -10.54 -12.69 13.94
CA GLY A 105 -9.35 -13.45 14.33
C GLY A 105 -8.11 -12.59 14.58
N GLY A 106 -8.20 -11.28 14.39
CA GLY A 106 -7.10 -10.34 14.61
C GLY A 106 -6.35 -9.98 13.34
N GLY A 107 -5.32 -9.14 13.46
CA GLY A 107 -4.61 -8.58 12.32
C GLY A 107 -5.41 -7.50 11.58
N TRP A 108 -4.75 -6.88 10.61
CA TRP A 108 -5.21 -5.70 9.89
C TRP A 108 -5.04 -5.93 8.40
N LEU A 109 -6.00 -5.46 7.61
CA LEU A 109 -5.90 -5.38 6.15
C LEU A 109 -6.33 -4.00 5.68
N ILE A 110 -5.77 -3.53 4.56
CA ILE A 110 -6.13 -2.26 3.93
C ILE A 110 -7.51 -2.40 3.29
N ARG A 111 -8.43 -1.52 3.67
CA ARG A 111 -9.75 -1.35 3.03
C ARG A 111 -9.74 -0.25 1.97
N MET A 112 -8.95 0.80 2.19
CA MET A 112 -8.87 1.94 1.28
C MET A 112 -7.43 2.41 1.22
N CYS A 113 -6.91 2.62 0.01
CA CYS A 113 -5.58 3.17 -0.22
C CYS A 113 -5.66 4.24 -1.30
N SER A 114 -5.08 5.40 -1.01
CA SER A 114 -4.96 6.50 -1.98
C SER A 114 -3.52 6.96 -2.02
N LEU A 115 -2.94 6.95 -3.22
CA LEU A 115 -1.61 7.48 -3.49
C LEU A 115 -1.72 8.90 -4.04
N ASN A 116 -0.72 9.72 -3.74
CA ASN A 116 -0.52 11.00 -4.38
C ASN A 116 0.97 11.15 -4.76
N SER A 117 1.24 11.61 -5.97
CA SER A 117 2.59 11.90 -6.44
C SER A 117 3.12 13.19 -5.82
N SER A 118 4.40 13.21 -5.46
CA SER A 118 5.14 14.42 -5.12
C SER A 118 6.04 14.89 -6.26
N ASP A 119 6.06 14.17 -7.38
CA ASP A 119 6.75 14.60 -8.58
C ASP A 119 6.02 15.83 -9.18
N PRO A 120 6.74 16.77 -9.82
CA PRO A 120 6.12 17.92 -10.45
C PRO A 120 5.05 17.49 -11.46
N ALA A 121 3.94 18.23 -11.53
CA ALA A 121 3.01 18.07 -12.63
C ALA A 121 3.71 18.50 -13.93
N GLU A 122 3.62 17.68 -14.98
CA GLU A 122 4.01 18.07 -16.35
C GLU A 122 3.11 19.17 -16.91
#